data_AF-A0A933CF76-F1
#
_entry.id   AF-A0A933CF76-F1
#
_cell.length_a   1.000
_cell.length_b   1.000
_cell.length_c   1.000
_cell.angle_alpha   90.00
_cell.angle_beta   90.00
_cell.angle_gamma   90.00
#
_symmetry.space_group_name_H-M   'P 1'
#
loop_
_entity.id
_entity.type
_entity.pdbx_description
1 polymer ?
#
loop_
_entity_poly.entity_id
_entity_poly.type
_entity_poly.pdbx_seq_one_letter_code
_entity_poly.pdbx_strand_id
1 'polypeptide(L)'
;MRRPLLASLALLALPSFAGALTPAAETYLDQGLAALYNLDYDEARSQFRELIRREPQNPFGYLFEAGAIWWQSSNEYGLFKDTPTLEGRFEEDIRKVVDTADRLFDASDRRARAEARFAAGMALGTRGQWHLMRGNWMRAYFDGKKAIKHLNKCAKLDPDYYDVYLGLGVYDYQAARLPGILKLGGLLGVRGDEARGIERIRLALEKGRFGSRQAAQFLLSIYLLDRKDYNAALPLLQRLRQSFPASPYFHFLELTTLFHLGRFDASQDSARELLEKARADPGILGRKQLSLFCGLSGTDCLNAVDVSAAIEWLSRAIDRAAPTQKDWLAMAHLYRGISHDVLGQRSLAVDDYERALSRPDFARTHERARHCLLNPCTRAEVVTMLKGMTAPQAAASAAPLSAGQGAR
;
A
#
# COMPACT_ATOMS: atom_id res chain seq x y z
N MET A 1 42.96 -34.73 -50.76
CA MET A 1 41.69 -34.06 -51.08
C MET A 1 41.08 -33.52 -49.80
N ARG A 2 41.01 -32.18 -49.68
CA ARG A 2 40.49 -31.45 -48.53
C ARG A 2 38.95 -31.52 -48.51
N ARG A 3 38.35 -31.93 -47.40
CA ARG A 3 36.91 -31.76 -47.14
C ARG A 3 36.70 -30.45 -46.38
N PRO A 4 35.74 -29.59 -46.77
CA PRO A 4 35.52 -28.33 -46.10
C PRO A 4 34.74 -28.52 -44.79
N LEU A 5 35.10 -27.67 -43.81
CA LEU A 5 34.43 -27.47 -42.54
C LEU A 5 32.97 -27.05 -42.76
N LEU A 6 32.02 -27.87 -42.28
CA LEU A 6 30.66 -27.42 -42.03
C LEU A 6 30.67 -26.68 -40.68
N ALA A 7 30.65 -25.36 -40.73
CA ALA A 7 30.37 -24.52 -39.59
C ALA A 7 28.92 -24.76 -39.15
N SER A 8 28.74 -25.43 -38.02
CA SER A 8 27.46 -25.48 -37.33
C SER A 8 27.10 -24.07 -36.87
N LEU A 9 26.30 -23.37 -37.67
CA LEU A 9 25.50 -22.24 -37.21
C LEU A 9 24.52 -22.79 -36.17
N ALA A 10 24.91 -22.72 -34.90
CA ALA A 10 23.94 -22.75 -33.82
C ALA A 10 23.10 -21.48 -33.98
N LEU A 11 21.92 -21.59 -34.62
CA LEU A 11 20.84 -20.67 -34.33
C LEU A 11 20.54 -20.83 -32.84
N LEU A 12 21.18 -19.99 -32.02
CA LEU A 12 20.58 -19.59 -30.76
C LEU A 12 19.25 -18.96 -31.18
N ALA A 13 18.17 -19.72 -31.08
CA ALA A 13 16.84 -19.18 -31.04
C ALA A 13 16.82 -18.26 -29.81
N LEU A 14 17.17 -16.99 -30.03
CA LEU A 14 16.79 -15.93 -29.10
C LEU A 14 15.28 -16.13 -28.95
N PRO A 15 14.75 -16.33 -27.73
CA PRO A 15 13.32 -16.46 -27.55
C PRO A 15 12.71 -15.22 -28.19
N SER A 16 12.02 -15.42 -29.31
CA SER A 16 11.30 -14.38 -30.01
C SER A 16 10.31 -13.83 -29.00
N PHE A 17 10.63 -12.67 -28.43
CA PHE A 17 9.72 -11.97 -27.56
C PHE A 17 8.61 -11.45 -28.45
N ALA A 18 7.60 -12.28 -28.66
CA ALA A 18 6.32 -11.91 -29.24
C ALA A 18 5.55 -11.10 -28.18
N GLY A 19 6.06 -9.91 -27.87
CA GLY A 19 5.26 -8.72 -27.64
C GLY A 19 4.20 -8.65 -26.54
N ALA A 20 3.93 -9.72 -25.81
CA ALA A 20 2.89 -9.77 -24.80
C ALA A 20 3.45 -10.37 -23.52
N LEU A 21 2.99 -9.87 -22.37
CA LEU A 21 3.12 -10.55 -21.08
C LEU A 21 2.72 -12.03 -21.25
N THR A 22 3.66 -12.94 -20.97
CA THR A 22 3.37 -14.37 -21.03
C THR A 22 2.42 -14.77 -19.90
N PRO A 23 1.64 -15.86 -20.02
CA PRO A 23 0.83 -16.35 -18.90
C PRO A 23 1.64 -16.65 -17.63
N ALA A 24 2.91 -17.04 -17.79
CA ALA A 24 3.83 -17.20 -16.66
C ALA A 24 4.12 -15.86 -15.98
N ALA A 25 4.37 -14.80 -16.75
CA ALA A 25 4.55 -13.45 -16.22
C ALA A 25 3.31 -12.90 -15.51
N GLU A 26 2.11 -13.21 -16.00
CA GLU A 26 0.86 -12.86 -15.33
C GLU A 26 0.72 -13.55 -13.96
N THR A 27 1.16 -14.80 -13.86
CA THR A 27 1.12 -15.54 -12.59
C THR A 27 2.01 -14.88 -11.53
N TYR A 28 3.25 -14.53 -11.90
CA TYR A 28 4.17 -13.81 -11.01
C TYR A 28 3.64 -12.44 -10.61
N LEU A 29 3.01 -11.74 -11.55
CA LEU A 29 2.36 -10.46 -11.28
C LEU A 29 1.23 -10.62 -10.24
N ASP A 30 0.35 -11.58 -10.45
CA ASP A 30 -0.81 -11.80 -9.59
C ASP A 30 -0.39 -12.19 -8.17
N GLN A 31 0.60 -13.08 -8.05
CA GLN A 31 1.18 -13.47 -6.76
C GLN A 31 1.86 -12.30 -6.07
N GLY A 32 2.65 -11.52 -6.82
CA GLY A 32 3.34 -10.34 -6.29
C GLY A 32 2.37 -9.26 -5.81
N LEU A 33 1.28 -8.99 -6.55
CA LEU A 33 0.25 -8.03 -6.14
C LEU A 33 -0.54 -8.53 -4.93
N ALA A 34 -0.86 -9.82 -4.86
CA ALA A 34 -1.50 -10.38 -3.68
C ALA A 34 -0.62 -10.21 -2.42
N ALA A 35 0.68 -10.49 -2.54
CA ALA A 35 1.61 -10.27 -1.43
C ALA A 35 1.74 -8.79 -1.07
N LEU A 36 1.81 -7.90 -2.08
CA LEU A 36 1.89 -6.46 -1.89
C LEU A 36 0.69 -5.92 -1.09
N TYR A 37 -0.53 -6.31 -1.47
CA TYR A 37 -1.74 -5.90 -0.74
C TYR A 37 -1.94 -6.64 0.59
N ASN A 38 -1.23 -7.74 0.81
CA ASN A 38 -1.08 -8.34 2.13
C ASN A 38 0.00 -7.65 2.98
N LEU A 39 0.63 -6.58 2.47
CA LEU A 39 1.75 -5.85 3.08
C LEU A 39 2.97 -6.75 3.33
N ASP A 40 3.18 -7.75 2.46
CA ASP A 40 4.36 -8.60 2.41
C ASP A 40 5.26 -8.16 1.23
N TYR A 41 6.04 -7.12 1.46
CA TYR A 41 6.87 -6.51 0.40
C TYR A 41 8.03 -7.39 -0.02
N ASP A 42 8.58 -8.19 0.91
CA ASP A 42 9.70 -9.09 0.61
C ASP A 42 9.23 -10.19 -0.35
N GLU A 43 8.07 -10.78 -0.08
CA GLU A 43 7.45 -11.76 -0.97
C GLU A 43 7.01 -11.11 -2.30
N ALA A 44 6.37 -9.94 -2.25
CA ALA A 44 5.96 -9.23 -3.47
C ALA A 44 7.14 -8.99 -4.42
N ARG A 45 8.24 -8.46 -3.87
CA ARG A 45 9.47 -8.19 -4.65
C ARG A 45 10.21 -9.46 -5.03
N SER A 46 10.08 -10.55 -4.29
CA SER A 46 10.59 -11.87 -4.68
C SER A 46 9.95 -12.33 -6.00
N GLN A 47 8.61 -12.25 -6.09
CA GLN A 47 7.86 -12.63 -7.29
C GLN A 47 8.22 -11.75 -8.50
N PHE A 48 8.34 -10.44 -8.32
CA PHE A 48 8.73 -9.54 -9.42
C PHE A 48 10.18 -9.78 -9.90
N ARG A 49 11.12 -10.07 -8.99
CA ARG A 49 12.50 -10.42 -9.35
C ARG A 49 12.61 -11.76 -10.05
N GLU A 50 11.77 -12.73 -9.70
CA GLU A 50 11.70 -14.00 -10.40
C GLU A 50 11.21 -13.81 -11.84
N LEU A 51 10.24 -12.92 -12.07
CA LEU A 51 9.86 -12.50 -13.41
C LEU A 51 11.02 -11.86 -14.17
N ILE A 52 11.76 -10.92 -13.55
CA ILE A 52 12.95 -10.31 -14.16
C ILE A 52 13.99 -11.37 -14.54
N ARG A 53 14.22 -12.36 -13.67
CA ARG A 53 15.20 -13.43 -13.92
C ARG A 53 14.81 -14.31 -15.11
N ARG A 54 13.51 -14.61 -15.26
CA ARG A 54 13.00 -15.46 -16.34
C ARG A 54 12.84 -14.71 -17.66
N GLU A 55 12.42 -13.46 -17.59
CA GLU A 55 12.12 -12.62 -18.74
C GLU A 55 12.85 -11.25 -18.63
N PRO A 56 14.19 -11.21 -18.71
CA PRO A 56 14.97 -9.99 -18.49
C PRO A 56 14.77 -8.90 -19.55
N GLN A 57 14.11 -9.23 -20.68
CA GLN A 57 13.72 -8.26 -21.71
C GLN A 57 12.28 -7.76 -21.54
N ASN A 58 11.52 -8.31 -20.59
CA ASN A 58 10.16 -7.89 -20.32
C ASN A 58 10.18 -6.66 -19.40
N PRO A 59 9.67 -5.49 -19.84
CA PRO A 59 9.70 -4.27 -19.05
C PRO A 59 8.84 -4.34 -17.78
N PHE A 60 7.86 -5.26 -17.72
CA PHE A 60 6.90 -5.31 -16.63
C PHE A 60 7.48 -5.81 -15.31
N GLY A 61 8.44 -6.76 -15.33
CA GLY A 61 9.08 -7.23 -14.10
C GLY A 61 9.73 -6.09 -13.32
N TYR A 62 10.52 -5.26 -14.02
CA TYR A 62 11.13 -4.06 -13.47
C TYR A 62 10.09 -3.01 -13.04
N LEU A 63 9.03 -2.81 -13.83
CA LEU A 63 7.96 -1.86 -13.51
C LEU A 63 7.27 -2.22 -12.19
N PHE A 64 6.98 -3.50 -11.98
CA PHE A 64 6.31 -3.97 -10.77
C PHE A 64 7.23 -3.96 -9.55
N GLU A 65 8.52 -4.27 -9.70
CA GLU A 65 9.49 -4.10 -8.61
C GLU A 65 9.61 -2.62 -8.20
N ALA A 66 9.77 -1.71 -9.17
CA ALA A 66 9.78 -0.28 -8.91
C ALA A 66 8.47 0.21 -8.26
N GLY A 67 7.33 -0.32 -8.74
CA GLY A 67 6.01 -0.04 -8.19
C GLY A 67 5.87 -0.50 -6.74
N ALA A 68 6.39 -1.68 -6.39
CA ALA A 68 6.39 -2.19 -5.02
C ALA A 68 7.26 -1.33 -4.09
N ILE A 69 8.45 -0.91 -4.54
CA ILE A 69 9.32 0.00 -3.78
C ILE A 69 8.63 1.34 -3.56
N TRP A 70 8.00 1.90 -4.60
CA TRP A 70 7.22 3.13 -4.48
C TRP A 70 6.04 2.97 -3.52
N TRP A 71 5.28 1.88 -3.65
CA TRP A 71 4.12 1.60 -2.80
C TRP A 71 4.51 1.50 -1.32
N GLN A 72 5.54 0.71 -1.03
CA GLN A 72 6.13 0.59 0.30
C GLN A 72 6.59 1.94 0.82
N SER A 73 7.33 2.72 0.03
CA SER A 73 7.84 4.03 0.45
C SER A 73 6.73 5.06 0.69
N SER A 74 5.62 4.99 -0.05
CA SER A 74 4.47 5.89 0.11
C SER A 74 3.61 5.54 1.33
N ASN A 75 3.35 4.25 1.57
CA ASN A 75 2.55 3.81 2.73
C ASN A 75 3.36 3.79 4.04
N GLU A 76 4.68 3.70 3.96
CA GLU A 76 5.56 3.62 5.13
C GLU A 76 6.58 4.75 5.14
N TYR A 77 6.14 5.95 4.77
CA TYR A 77 6.97 7.15 4.62
C TYR A 77 7.94 7.41 5.79
N GLY A 78 7.55 7.03 7.02
CA GLY A 78 8.38 7.16 8.22
C GLY A 78 9.40 6.03 8.47
N LEU A 79 9.27 4.87 7.82
CA LEU A 79 10.21 3.74 7.93
C LEU A 79 11.36 3.82 6.93
N PHE A 80 11.13 4.44 5.77
CA PHE A 80 12.06 4.37 4.63
C PHE A 80 12.92 5.60 4.41
N LYS A 81 12.91 6.58 5.33
CA LYS A 81 13.53 7.88 5.05
C LYS A 81 15.02 7.81 4.71
N ASP A 82 15.73 6.72 5.03
CA ASP A 82 17.16 6.59 4.76
C ASP A 82 17.58 5.17 4.32
N THR A 83 17.00 4.62 3.25
CA THR A 83 17.54 3.39 2.61
C THR A 83 18.08 3.67 1.20
N PRO A 84 19.31 4.22 1.07
CA PRO A 84 19.93 4.53 -0.24
C PRO A 84 19.94 3.35 -1.22
N THR A 85 19.96 2.12 -0.71
CA THR A 85 19.94 0.91 -1.55
C THR A 85 18.59 0.67 -2.23
N LEU A 86 17.46 1.05 -1.61
CA LEU A 86 16.13 0.93 -2.24
C LEU A 86 15.90 2.05 -3.26
N GLU A 87 16.35 3.27 -2.98
CA GLU A 87 16.33 4.35 -3.97
C GLU A 87 17.16 4.01 -5.19
N GLY A 88 18.39 3.51 -4.98
CA GLY A 88 19.26 3.08 -6.08
C GLY A 88 18.62 1.99 -6.94
N ARG A 89 17.99 0.99 -6.30
CA ARG A 89 17.23 -0.06 -7.00
C ARG A 89 16.03 0.49 -7.76
N PHE A 90 15.22 1.35 -7.13
CA PHE A 90 14.09 2.01 -7.80
C PHE A 90 14.54 2.74 -9.07
N GLU A 91 15.58 3.58 -8.99
CA GLU A 91 16.10 4.30 -10.16
C GLU A 91 16.69 3.35 -11.22
N GLU A 92 17.33 2.26 -10.80
CA GLU A 92 17.82 1.23 -11.71
C GLU A 92 16.68 0.54 -12.46
N ASP A 93 15.64 0.10 -11.75
CA ASP A 93 14.48 -0.55 -12.33
C ASP A 93 13.75 0.39 -13.30
N ILE A 94 13.56 1.66 -12.94
CA ILE A 94 12.98 2.65 -13.86
C ILE A 94 13.79 2.77 -15.15
N ARG A 95 15.13 2.82 -15.07
CA ARG A 95 15.99 2.81 -16.28
C ARG A 95 15.81 1.53 -17.08
N LYS A 96 15.78 0.37 -16.43
CA LYS A 96 15.58 -0.93 -17.09
C LYS A 96 14.24 -1.02 -17.79
N VAL A 97 13.16 -0.50 -17.19
CA VAL A 97 11.85 -0.42 -17.86
C VAL A 97 11.97 0.38 -19.16
N VAL A 98 12.57 1.56 -19.12
CA VAL A 98 12.71 2.42 -20.31
C VAL A 98 13.61 1.77 -21.36
N ASP A 99 14.77 1.23 -20.99
CA ASP A 99 15.71 0.60 -21.91
C ASP A 99 15.11 -0.64 -22.61
N THR A 100 14.37 -1.46 -21.86
CA THR A 100 13.71 -2.65 -22.43
C THR A 100 12.49 -2.28 -23.26
N ALA A 101 11.70 -1.28 -22.84
CA ALA A 101 10.58 -0.76 -23.62
C ALA A 101 11.03 -0.11 -24.93
N ASP A 102 12.12 0.66 -24.92
CA ASP A 102 12.63 1.36 -26.10
C ASP A 102 12.96 0.38 -27.24
N ARG A 103 13.48 -0.80 -26.92
CA ARG A 103 13.77 -1.87 -27.89
C ARG A 103 12.51 -2.43 -28.56
N LEU A 104 11.36 -2.33 -27.89
CA LEU A 104 10.08 -2.84 -28.37
C LEU A 104 9.26 -1.78 -29.12
N PHE A 105 9.70 -0.52 -29.18
CA PHE A 105 8.94 0.55 -29.85
C PHE A 105 8.80 0.38 -31.36
N ASP A 106 9.73 -0.36 -31.97
CA ASP A 106 9.73 -0.65 -33.41
C ASP A 106 9.44 -2.14 -33.70
N ALA A 107 8.92 -2.87 -32.71
CA ALA A 107 8.46 -4.24 -32.90
C ALA A 107 7.37 -4.32 -33.99
N SER A 108 7.34 -5.41 -34.76
CA SER A 108 6.32 -5.63 -35.79
C SER A 108 4.92 -5.69 -35.19
N ASP A 109 4.80 -6.32 -34.02
CA ASP A 109 3.54 -6.45 -33.31
C ASP A 109 3.05 -5.11 -32.74
N ARG A 110 1.79 -4.78 -33.02
CA ARG A 110 1.16 -3.51 -32.60
C ARG A 110 0.91 -3.47 -31.09
N ARG A 111 0.49 -4.59 -30.51
CA ARG A 111 0.18 -4.71 -29.08
C ARG A 111 1.46 -4.56 -28.26
N ALA A 112 2.55 -5.18 -28.69
CA ALA A 112 3.89 -5.05 -28.11
C ALA A 112 4.35 -3.61 -28.00
N ARG A 113 4.19 -2.85 -29.09
CA ARG A 113 4.54 -1.43 -29.10
C ARG A 113 3.67 -0.65 -28.12
N ALA A 114 2.37 -0.94 -28.05
CA ALA A 114 1.48 -0.29 -27.09
C ALA A 114 1.87 -0.63 -25.64
N GLU A 115 2.17 -1.89 -25.34
CA GLU A 115 2.61 -2.38 -24.03
C GLU A 115 3.93 -1.73 -23.58
N ALA A 116 4.91 -1.67 -24.47
CA ALA A 116 6.18 -1.00 -24.19
C ALA A 116 5.98 0.50 -23.88
N ARG A 117 5.12 1.17 -24.65
CA ARG A 117 4.78 2.58 -24.41
C ARG A 117 4.03 2.75 -23.09
N PHE A 118 3.13 1.83 -22.75
CA PHE A 118 2.46 1.82 -21.46
C PHE A 118 3.47 1.67 -20.33
N ALA A 119 4.35 0.66 -20.39
CA ALA A 119 5.34 0.39 -19.34
C ALA A 119 6.29 1.59 -19.12
N ALA A 120 6.85 2.16 -20.20
CA ALA A 120 7.67 3.36 -20.12
C ALA A 120 6.90 4.56 -19.55
N GLY A 121 5.64 4.72 -19.95
CA GLY A 121 4.75 5.76 -19.44
C GLY A 121 4.51 5.64 -17.94
N MET A 122 4.17 4.44 -17.48
CA MET A 122 3.94 4.15 -16.07
C MET A 122 5.21 4.32 -15.23
N ALA A 123 6.36 3.80 -15.69
CA ALA A 123 7.63 3.95 -14.98
C ALA A 123 8.01 5.42 -14.78
N LEU A 124 7.98 6.22 -15.85
CA LEU A 124 8.28 7.65 -15.76
C LEU A 124 7.25 8.39 -14.89
N GLY A 125 5.97 7.99 -14.94
CA GLY A 125 4.94 8.53 -14.05
C GLY A 125 5.23 8.25 -12.58
N THR A 126 5.58 7.00 -12.25
CA THR A 126 5.95 6.58 -10.89
C THR A 126 7.21 7.29 -10.40
N ARG A 127 8.24 7.43 -11.23
CA ARG A 127 9.43 8.24 -10.87
C ARG A 127 9.09 9.71 -10.69
N GLY A 128 8.17 10.24 -11.50
CA GLY A 128 7.61 11.57 -11.30
C GLY A 128 6.99 11.74 -9.91
N GLN A 129 6.16 10.78 -9.47
CA GLN A 129 5.57 10.78 -8.13
C GLN A 129 6.63 10.64 -7.03
N TRP A 130 7.62 9.78 -7.22
CA TRP A 130 8.77 9.66 -6.31
C TRP A 130 9.51 10.99 -6.13
N HIS A 131 9.73 11.73 -7.23
CA HIS A 131 10.31 13.07 -7.18
C HIS A 131 9.41 14.08 -6.47
N LEU A 132 8.09 14.04 -6.67
CA LEU A 132 7.15 14.92 -5.96
C LEU A 132 7.22 14.70 -4.45
N MET A 133 7.20 13.45 -3.99
CA MET A 133 7.30 13.09 -2.56
C MET A 133 8.56 13.64 -1.89
N ARG A 134 9.62 13.87 -2.67
CA ARG A 134 10.92 14.38 -2.22
C ARG A 134 11.12 15.88 -2.47
N GLY A 135 10.09 16.59 -2.92
CA GLY A 135 10.16 18.01 -3.23
C GLY A 135 10.97 18.35 -4.50
N ASN A 136 11.26 17.36 -5.35
CA ASN A 136 12.01 17.52 -6.59
C ASN A 136 11.09 17.89 -7.77
N TRP A 137 10.37 19.02 -7.65
CA TRP A 137 9.27 19.42 -8.55
C TRP A 137 9.65 19.49 -10.03
N MET A 138 10.84 20.00 -10.36
CA MET A 138 11.29 20.12 -11.75
C MET A 138 11.51 18.75 -12.42
N ARG A 139 12.12 17.81 -11.71
CA ARG A 139 12.32 16.45 -12.24
C ARG A 139 10.97 15.75 -12.41
N ALA A 140 10.09 15.89 -11.42
CA ALA A 140 8.73 15.38 -11.50
C ALA A 140 7.96 15.89 -12.72
N TYR A 141 8.06 17.19 -13.03
CA TYR A 141 7.42 17.78 -14.21
C TYR A 141 7.93 17.17 -15.51
N PHE A 142 9.25 17.07 -15.70
CA PHE A 142 9.81 16.52 -16.94
C PHE A 142 9.48 15.04 -17.13
N ASP A 143 9.52 14.25 -16.05
CA ASP A 143 9.12 12.85 -16.09
C ASP A 143 7.63 12.70 -16.37
N GLY A 144 6.77 13.50 -15.73
CA GLY A 144 5.33 13.52 -16.02
C GLY A 144 5.02 13.86 -17.48
N LYS A 145 5.73 14.83 -18.07
CA LYS A 145 5.59 15.17 -19.50
C LYS A 145 5.99 14.02 -20.42
N LYS A 146 7.10 13.33 -20.12
CA LYS A 146 7.52 12.15 -20.89
C LYS A 146 6.53 11.01 -20.71
N ALA A 147 6.09 10.73 -19.48
CA ALA A 147 5.09 9.72 -19.18
C ALA A 147 3.84 9.88 -20.04
N ILE A 148 3.26 11.08 -20.06
CA ILE A 148 2.06 11.38 -20.85
C ILE A 148 2.30 11.30 -22.35
N LYS A 149 3.49 11.65 -22.84
CA LYS A 149 3.85 11.42 -24.24
C LYS A 149 3.82 9.93 -24.60
N HIS A 150 4.33 9.05 -23.74
CA HIS A 150 4.30 7.60 -23.97
C HIS A 150 2.89 7.03 -23.85
N LEU A 151 2.13 7.40 -22.81
CA LEU A 151 0.76 6.94 -22.61
C LEU A 151 -0.18 7.37 -23.76
N ASN A 152 -0.07 8.61 -24.23
CA ASN A 152 -0.83 9.04 -25.41
C ASN A 152 -0.46 8.27 -26.68
N LYS A 153 0.81 7.87 -26.84
CA LYS A 153 1.22 7.00 -27.96
C LYS A 153 0.66 5.60 -27.82
N CYS A 154 0.65 5.03 -26.61
CA CYS A 154 0.03 3.75 -26.32
C CYS A 154 -1.45 3.76 -26.74
N ALA A 155 -2.24 4.73 -26.26
CA ALA A 155 -3.66 4.85 -26.58
C ALA A 155 -3.92 5.04 -28.09
N LYS A 156 -3.01 5.70 -28.82
CA LYS A 156 -3.10 5.86 -30.28
C LYS A 156 -2.75 4.59 -31.06
N LEU A 157 -1.75 3.83 -30.57
CA LEU A 157 -1.32 2.58 -31.21
C LEU A 157 -2.34 1.47 -31.02
N ASP A 158 -2.94 1.41 -29.84
CA ASP A 158 -3.95 0.42 -29.52
C ASP A 158 -5.08 1.02 -28.67
N PRO A 159 -6.17 1.47 -29.31
CA PRO A 159 -7.34 2.03 -28.62
C PRO A 159 -8.01 1.07 -27.62
N ASP A 160 -7.85 -0.24 -27.82
CA ASP A 160 -8.37 -1.30 -26.93
C ASP A 160 -7.39 -1.66 -25.79
N TYR A 161 -6.26 -0.94 -25.66
CA TYR A 161 -5.35 -1.07 -24.52
C TYR A 161 -5.88 -0.30 -23.31
N TYR A 162 -6.96 -0.77 -22.69
CA TYR A 162 -7.67 -0.04 -21.63
C TYR A 162 -6.83 0.25 -20.37
N ASP A 163 -5.76 -0.51 -20.13
CA ASP A 163 -4.83 -0.27 -19.02
C ASP A 163 -4.16 1.12 -19.09
N VAL A 164 -4.01 1.69 -20.29
CA VAL A 164 -3.42 3.02 -20.48
C VAL A 164 -4.20 4.12 -19.77
N TYR A 165 -5.51 3.93 -19.59
CA TYR A 165 -6.37 4.92 -18.95
C TYR A 165 -6.11 5.04 -17.45
N LEU A 166 -5.44 4.07 -16.82
CA LEU A 166 -4.93 4.21 -15.46
C LEU A 166 -3.95 5.39 -15.39
N GLY A 167 -2.88 5.37 -16.20
CA GLY A 167 -1.85 6.40 -16.18
C GLY A 167 -2.38 7.77 -16.63
N LEU A 168 -3.21 7.80 -17.68
CA LEU A 168 -3.83 9.03 -18.17
C LEU A 168 -4.79 9.63 -17.14
N GLY A 169 -5.59 8.79 -16.49
CA GLY A 169 -6.57 9.23 -15.49
C GLY A 169 -5.92 9.73 -14.21
N VAL A 170 -4.89 9.02 -13.73
CA VAL A 170 -4.09 9.45 -12.57
C VAL A 170 -3.40 10.79 -12.82
N TYR A 171 -2.89 11.02 -14.04
CA TYR A 171 -2.33 12.33 -14.40
C TYR A 171 -3.40 13.41 -14.44
N ASP A 172 -4.52 13.18 -15.12
CA ASP A 172 -5.62 14.15 -15.22
C ASP A 172 -6.11 14.59 -13.84
N TYR A 173 -6.32 13.62 -12.95
CA TYR A 173 -6.82 13.88 -11.61
C TYR A 173 -5.80 14.66 -10.76
N GLN A 174 -4.54 14.21 -10.71
CA GLN A 174 -3.51 14.89 -9.92
C GLN A 174 -3.17 16.27 -10.46
N ALA A 175 -3.07 16.43 -11.78
CA ALA A 175 -2.79 17.72 -12.41
C ALA A 175 -3.88 18.77 -12.13
N ALA A 176 -5.14 18.35 -11.97
CA ALA A 176 -6.24 19.24 -11.59
C ALA A 176 -6.12 19.76 -10.15
N ARG A 177 -5.53 18.96 -9.25
CA ARG A 177 -5.41 19.24 -7.81
C ARG A 177 -4.12 19.97 -7.42
N LEU A 178 -3.20 20.22 -8.35
CA LEU A 178 -1.95 20.93 -8.04
C LEU A 178 -2.23 22.36 -7.51
N PRO A 179 -1.63 22.75 -6.36
CA PRO A 179 -1.79 24.08 -5.77
C PRO A 179 -1.41 25.24 -6.71
N GLY A 180 -2.02 26.41 -6.52
CA GLY A 180 -1.89 27.59 -7.39
C GLY A 180 -0.45 28.03 -7.74
N ILE A 181 0.52 27.83 -6.85
CA ILE A 181 1.92 28.18 -7.11
C ILE A 181 2.60 27.19 -8.08
N LEU A 182 2.08 25.96 -8.19
CA LEU A 182 2.39 24.97 -9.22
C LEU A 182 1.48 25.14 -10.46
N LYS A 183 0.47 26.04 -10.43
CA LYS A 183 -0.34 26.43 -11.60
C LYS A 183 0.37 27.41 -12.55
N LEU A 184 1.62 27.79 -12.31
CA LEU A 184 2.54 28.16 -13.41
C LEU A 184 2.69 26.99 -14.42
N GLY A 185 2.31 25.76 -14.02
CA GLY A 185 2.04 24.62 -14.89
C GLY A 185 1.04 24.92 -16.02
N GLY A 186 0.09 25.86 -15.84
CA GLY A 186 -0.81 26.33 -16.88
C GLY A 186 -0.10 27.07 -18.03
N LEU A 187 1.03 27.73 -17.74
CA LEU A 187 1.96 28.28 -18.76
C LEU A 187 2.88 27.19 -19.34
N LEU A 188 3.11 26.10 -18.62
CA LEU A 188 3.96 24.96 -19.03
C LEU A 188 3.18 23.79 -19.67
N GLY A 189 1.86 23.89 -19.81
CA GLY A 189 1.01 22.91 -20.48
C GLY A 189 0.56 21.71 -19.61
N VAL A 190 0.66 21.78 -18.28
CA VAL A 190 0.06 20.78 -17.37
C VAL A 190 -1.39 21.18 -17.12
N ARG A 191 -2.32 20.46 -17.73
CA ARG A 191 -3.77 20.63 -17.52
C ARG A 191 -4.38 19.28 -17.17
N GLY A 192 -5.13 19.26 -16.09
CA GLY A 192 -5.88 18.10 -15.62
C GLY A 192 -7.37 18.40 -15.58
N ASP A 193 -8.14 17.34 -15.35
CA ASP A 193 -9.59 17.40 -15.13
C ASP A 193 -9.95 16.27 -14.18
N GLU A 194 -10.46 16.60 -13.00
CA GLU A 194 -10.74 15.59 -11.98
C GLU A 194 -11.79 14.58 -12.43
N ALA A 195 -12.86 15.03 -13.10
CA ALA A 195 -13.96 14.18 -13.51
C ALA A 195 -13.51 13.22 -14.60
N ARG A 196 -12.82 13.74 -15.63
CA ARG A 196 -12.21 12.91 -16.69
C ARG A 196 -11.17 11.95 -16.11
N GLY A 197 -10.39 12.40 -15.12
CA GLY A 197 -9.42 11.56 -14.43
C GLY A 197 -10.06 10.35 -13.76
N ILE A 198 -11.11 10.56 -12.96
CA ILE A 198 -11.86 9.49 -12.31
C ILE A 198 -12.51 8.56 -13.33
N GLU A 199 -13.11 9.09 -14.40
CA GLU A 199 -13.74 8.30 -15.45
C GLU A 199 -12.73 7.39 -16.17
N ARG A 200 -11.54 7.91 -16.50
CA ARG A 200 -10.45 7.13 -17.09
C ARG A 200 -9.96 6.02 -16.15
N ILE A 201 -9.83 6.30 -14.85
CA ILE A 201 -9.42 5.27 -13.89
C ILE A 201 -10.52 4.20 -13.76
N ARG A 202 -11.81 4.57 -13.76
CA ARG A 202 -12.92 3.61 -13.78
C ARG A 202 -12.90 2.75 -15.04
N LEU A 203 -12.61 3.34 -16.20
CA LEU A 203 -12.48 2.60 -17.45
C LEU A 203 -11.35 1.56 -17.38
N ALA A 204 -10.20 1.89 -16.78
CA ALA A 204 -9.12 0.94 -16.52
C ALA A 204 -9.50 -0.11 -15.48
N LEU A 205 -10.28 0.24 -14.45
CA LEU A 205 -10.81 -0.72 -13.48
C LEU A 205 -11.72 -1.75 -14.14
N GLU A 206 -12.61 -1.31 -15.05
CA GLU A 206 -13.62 -2.17 -15.67
C GLU A 206 -13.10 -3.00 -16.83
N LYS A 207 -12.21 -2.43 -17.66
CA LYS A 207 -11.76 -3.04 -18.92
C LYS A 207 -10.27 -3.31 -19.00
N GLY A 208 -9.48 -2.77 -18.07
CA GLY A 208 -8.04 -3.03 -17.99
C GLY A 208 -7.76 -4.48 -17.62
N ARG A 209 -6.71 -5.06 -18.20
CA ARG A 209 -6.27 -6.42 -17.89
C ARG A 209 -5.35 -6.42 -16.67
N PHE A 210 -4.38 -5.52 -16.65
CA PHE A 210 -3.29 -5.51 -15.65
C PHE A 210 -3.47 -4.37 -14.63
N GLY A 211 -3.86 -3.21 -15.12
CA GLY A 211 -4.07 -1.99 -14.36
C GLY A 211 -5.37 -1.98 -13.57
N SER A 212 -6.28 -2.95 -13.74
CA SER A 212 -7.58 -2.96 -13.06
C SER A 212 -7.44 -2.93 -11.52
N ARG A 213 -6.59 -3.79 -10.95
CA ARG A 213 -6.34 -3.84 -9.50
C ARG A 213 -5.71 -2.54 -8.99
N GLN A 214 -4.75 -2.01 -9.74
CA GLN A 214 -4.10 -0.75 -9.39
C GLN A 214 -5.06 0.45 -9.53
N ALA A 215 -5.96 0.43 -10.51
CA ALA A 215 -7.01 1.42 -10.70
C ALA A 215 -8.00 1.41 -9.53
N ALA A 216 -8.38 0.23 -9.03
CA ALA A 216 -9.18 0.10 -7.81
C ALA A 216 -8.48 0.80 -6.63
N GLN A 217 -7.19 0.52 -6.45
CA GLN A 217 -6.42 1.13 -5.38
C GLN A 217 -6.31 2.66 -5.50
N PHE A 218 -6.09 3.20 -6.70
CA PHE A 218 -6.07 4.64 -6.91
C PHE A 218 -7.43 5.29 -6.64
N LEU A 219 -8.53 4.67 -7.08
CA LEU A 219 -9.89 5.15 -6.78
C LEU A 219 -10.17 5.12 -5.27
N LEU A 220 -9.70 4.10 -4.55
CA LEU A 220 -9.81 4.06 -3.10
C LEU A 220 -9.08 5.24 -2.46
N SER A 221 -7.83 5.51 -2.83
CA SER A 221 -7.09 6.67 -2.30
C SER A 221 -7.83 7.99 -2.57
N ILE A 222 -8.40 8.15 -3.77
CA ILE A 222 -9.22 9.32 -4.12
C ILE A 222 -10.45 9.44 -3.24
N TYR A 223 -11.22 8.36 -3.09
CA TYR A 223 -12.46 8.40 -2.32
C TYR A 223 -12.21 8.55 -0.83
N LEU A 224 -11.21 7.87 -0.26
CA LEU A 224 -10.95 7.85 1.17
C LEU A 224 -10.24 9.12 1.66
N LEU A 225 -9.22 9.58 0.93
CA LEU A 225 -8.35 10.67 1.38
C LEU A 225 -8.76 12.03 0.82
N ASP A 226 -8.93 12.09 -0.50
CA ASP A 226 -9.09 13.37 -1.19
C ASP A 226 -10.51 13.90 -1.11
N ARG A 227 -11.49 13.03 -1.34
CA ARG A 227 -12.91 13.39 -1.42
C ARG A 227 -13.70 13.06 -0.17
N LYS A 228 -13.20 12.16 0.67
CA LYS A 228 -13.92 11.59 1.82
C LYS A 228 -15.31 11.06 1.42
N ASP A 229 -15.40 10.51 0.22
CA ASP A 229 -16.61 9.88 -0.33
C ASP A 229 -16.65 8.40 0.06
N TYR A 230 -16.94 8.17 1.34
CA TYR A 230 -16.98 6.82 1.91
C TYR A 230 -18.08 5.96 1.29
N ASN A 231 -19.14 6.56 0.75
CA ASN A 231 -20.21 5.85 0.05
C ASN A 231 -19.71 5.25 -1.27
N ALA A 232 -18.89 5.98 -2.03
CA ALA A 232 -18.23 5.45 -3.23
C ALA A 232 -17.11 4.45 -2.89
N ALA A 233 -16.42 4.61 -1.77
CA ALA A 233 -15.32 3.74 -1.36
C ALA A 233 -15.79 2.33 -0.91
N LEU A 234 -16.87 2.24 -0.13
CA LEU A 234 -17.33 0.98 0.48
C LEU A 234 -17.56 -0.17 -0.53
N PRO A 235 -18.34 -0.02 -1.62
CA PRO A 235 -18.55 -1.12 -2.56
C PRO A 235 -17.27 -1.57 -3.26
N LEU A 236 -16.35 -0.63 -3.53
CA LEU A 236 -15.05 -0.95 -4.11
C LEU A 236 -14.17 -1.73 -3.11
N LEU A 237 -14.17 -1.33 -1.83
CA LEU A 237 -13.50 -2.06 -0.76
C LEU A 237 -14.04 -3.48 -0.62
N GLN A 238 -15.36 -3.66 -0.63
CA GLN A 238 -15.98 -4.98 -0.54
C GLN A 238 -15.55 -5.91 -1.68
N ARG A 239 -15.46 -5.39 -2.91
CA ARG A 239 -14.93 -6.15 -4.06
C ARG A 239 -13.46 -6.54 -3.85
N LEU A 240 -12.65 -5.62 -3.31
CA LEU A 240 -11.23 -5.90 -3.03
C LEU A 240 -11.05 -6.88 -1.87
N ARG A 241 -11.90 -6.83 -0.84
CA ARG A 241 -11.94 -7.82 0.26
C ARG A 241 -12.27 -9.22 -0.22
N GLN A 242 -13.17 -9.35 -1.19
CA GLN A 242 -13.45 -10.64 -1.83
C GLN A 242 -12.26 -11.15 -2.65
N SER A 243 -11.55 -10.25 -3.32
CA SER A 243 -10.40 -10.59 -4.16
C SER A 243 -9.13 -10.88 -3.33
N PHE A 244 -9.01 -10.26 -2.15
CA PHE A 244 -7.88 -10.34 -1.24
C PHE A 244 -8.37 -10.59 0.21
N PRO A 245 -8.98 -11.76 0.49
CA PRO A 245 -9.62 -12.02 1.79
C PRO A 245 -8.64 -12.03 2.96
N ALA A 246 -7.38 -12.40 2.69
CA ALA A 246 -6.29 -12.42 3.66
C ALA A 246 -5.66 -11.04 3.91
N SER A 247 -5.99 -10.01 3.13
CA SER A 247 -5.35 -8.69 3.26
C SER A 247 -5.85 -7.97 4.52
N PRO A 248 -4.98 -7.74 5.52
CA PRO A 248 -5.33 -6.89 6.66
C PRO A 248 -5.49 -5.43 6.24
N TYR A 249 -4.84 -5.01 5.15
CA TYR A 249 -4.92 -3.66 4.62
C TYR A 249 -6.32 -3.32 4.14
N PHE A 250 -6.89 -4.11 3.24
CA PHE A 250 -8.26 -3.88 2.80
C PHE A 250 -9.27 -4.04 3.94
N HIS A 251 -9.02 -4.97 4.88
CA HIS A 251 -9.88 -5.12 6.06
C HIS A 251 -9.91 -3.84 6.90
N PHE A 252 -8.73 -3.26 7.15
CA PHE A 252 -8.62 -2.02 7.92
C PHE A 252 -9.24 -0.82 7.20
N LEU A 253 -9.11 -0.74 5.88
CA LEU A 253 -9.78 0.32 5.10
C LEU A 253 -11.31 0.15 5.12
N GLU A 254 -11.83 -1.07 5.10
CA GLU A 254 -13.28 -1.34 5.19
C GLU A 254 -13.84 -0.93 6.56
N LEU A 255 -13.21 -1.36 7.66
CA LEU A 255 -13.71 -1.05 9.00
C LEU A 255 -13.69 0.47 9.31
N THR A 256 -12.68 1.19 8.83
CA THR A 256 -12.58 2.65 8.99
C THR A 256 -13.63 3.36 8.13
N THR A 257 -13.88 2.88 6.91
CA THR A 257 -14.95 3.37 6.04
C THR A 257 -16.33 3.17 6.68
N LEU A 258 -16.60 2.01 7.27
CA LEU A 258 -17.86 1.73 7.98
C LEU A 258 -18.07 2.71 9.15
N PHE A 259 -17.02 3.02 9.91
CA PHE A 259 -17.09 4.02 10.98
C PHE A 259 -17.46 5.40 10.44
N HIS A 260 -16.79 5.88 9.39
CA HIS A 260 -17.07 7.19 8.81
C HIS A 260 -18.47 7.29 8.20
N LEU A 261 -19.07 6.17 7.80
CA LEU A 261 -20.47 6.09 7.35
C LEU A 261 -21.48 6.02 8.51
N GLY A 262 -21.03 6.06 9.76
CA GLY A 262 -21.88 5.91 10.94
C GLY A 262 -22.39 4.48 11.16
N ARG A 263 -21.85 3.48 10.45
CA ARG A 263 -22.18 2.06 10.61
C ARG A 263 -21.34 1.45 11.73
N PHE A 264 -21.50 1.98 12.94
CA PHE A 264 -20.64 1.71 14.09
C PHE A 264 -20.59 0.23 14.48
N ASP A 265 -21.73 -0.44 14.56
CA ASP A 265 -21.78 -1.85 14.99
C ASP A 265 -21.02 -2.76 14.00
N ALA A 266 -21.25 -2.56 12.70
CA ALA A 266 -20.53 -3.28 11.65
C ALA A 266 -19.01 -2.98 11.66
N SER A 267 -18.62 -1.73 11.90
CA SER A 267 -17.20 -1.35 12.06
C SER A 267 -16.54 -2.08 13.24
N GLN A 268 -17.24 -2.18 14.38
CA GLN A 268 -16.73 -2.88 15.56
C GLN A 268 -16.69 -4.39 15.40
N ASP A 269 -17.70 -4.99 14.76
CA ASP A 269 -17.69 -6.41 14.43
C ASP A 269 -16.50 -6.75 13.52
N SER A 270 -16.25 -5.93 12.49
CA SER A 270 -15.10 -6.09 11.60
C SER A 270 -13.76 -5.92 12.31
N ALA A 271 -13.63 -4.93 13.20
CA ALA A 271 -12.43 -4.77 14.03
C ALA A 271 -12.19 -5.99 14.94
N ARG A 272 -13.24 -6.54 15.57
CA ARG A 272 -13.15 -7.76 16.38
C ARG A 272 -12.73 -8.97 15.55
N GLU A 273 -13.28 -9.14 14.35
CA GLU A 273 -12.87 -10.21 13.43
C GLU A 273 -11.37 -10.13 13.08
N LEU A 274 -10.87 -8.92 12.76
CA LEU A 274 -9.45 -8.72 12.46
C LEU A 274 -8.56 -9.03 13.67
N LEU A 275 -8.99 -8.64 14.87
CA LEU A 275 -8.26 -8.92 16.11
C LEU A 275 -8.23 -10.41 16.47
N GLU A 276 -9.33 -11.14 16.30
CA GLU A 276 -9.36 -12.59 16.52
C GLU A 276 -8.48 -13.33 15.51
N LYS A 277 -8.47 -12.90 14.25
CA LYS A 277 -7.52 -13.40 13.25
C LYS A 277 -6.08 -13.16 13.69
N ALA A 278 -5.76 -11.96 14.16
CA ALA A 278 -4.43 -11.61 14.66
C ALA A 278 -4.04 -12.36 15.94
N ARG A 279 -5.02 -12.80 16.74
CA ARG A 279 -4.79 -13.65 17.91
C ARG A 279 -4.36 -15.05 17.50
N ALA A 280 -5.00 -15.62 16.48
CA ALA A 280 -4.65 -16.93 15.94
C ALA A 280 -3.32 -16.90 15.16
N ASP A 281 -3.09 -15.83 14.41
CA ASP A 281 -1.85 -15.57 13.68
C ASP A 281 -1.37 -14.13 13.92
N PRO A 282 -0.44 -13.93 14.86
CA PRO A 282 0.15 -12.62 15.13
C PRO A 282 0.82 -11.97 13.90
N GLY A 283 1.19 -12.76 12.88
CA GLY A 283 1.77 -12.29 11.63
C GLY A 283 0.83 -11.45 10.77
N ILE A 284 -0.50 -11.57 10.96
CA ILE A 284 -1.51 -10.79 10.24
C ILE A 284 -1.37 -9.29 10.52
N LEU A 285 -1.10 -8.91 11.77
CA LEU A 285 -0.92 -7.51 12.15
C LEU A 285 0.55 -7.14 12.39
N GLY A 286 1.35 -8.05 12.98
CA GLY A 286 2.77 -7.92 13.34
C GLY A 286 3.46 -6.59 12.97
N ARG A 287 4.35 -6.65 11.97
CA ARG A 287 5.08 -5.46 11.46
C ARG A 287 4.24 -4.55 10.55
N LYS A 288 2.99 -4.93 10.29
CA LYS A 288 2.09 -4.26 9.33
C LYS A 288 1.29 -3.14 9.97
N GLN A 289 1.27 -3.05 11.30
CA GLN A 289 0.44 -2.06 12.02
C GLN A 289 0.74 -0.63 11.59
N LEU A 290 2.02 -0.26 11.43
CA LEU A 290 2.34 1.09 10.95
C LEU A 290 1.71 1.36 9.58
N SER A 291 1.82 0.45 8.62
CA SER A 291 1.24 0.61 7.28
C SER A 291 -0.30 0.58 7.30
N LEU A 292 -0.92 -0.09 8.28
CA LEU A 292 -2.38 -0.05 8.45
C LEU A 292 -2.85 1.31 8.98
N PHE A 293 -2.25 1.78 10.09
CA PHE A 293 -2.67 3.02 10.76
C PHE A 293 -2.18 4.29 10.07
N CYS A 294 -0.97 4.25 9.52
CA CYS A 294 -0.31 5.40 8.88
C CYS A 294 -0.25 5.34 7.37
N GLY A 295 -0.62 4.21 6.75
CA GLY A 295 -0.46 3.92 5.33
C GLY A 295 -0.74 5.08 4.39
N LEU A 296 -1.97 5.11 3.89
CA LEU A 296 -2.44 6.12 2.94
C LEU A 296 -2.26 7.57 3.43
N SER A 297 -2.06 7.79 4.74
CA SER A 297 -1.94 9.10 5.36
C SER A 297 -0.52 9.67 5.37
N GLY A 298 0.52 8.88 5.07
CA GLY A 298 1.90 9.35 4.96
C GLY A 298 2.37 10.23 6.14
N THR A 299 2.80 11.47 5.85
CA THR A 299 3.23 12.47 6.85
C THR A 299 2.10 13.02 7.72
N ASP A 300 0.85 12.87 7.30
CA ASP A 300 -0.33 13.33 8.03
C ASP A 300 -0.88 12.27 8.98
N CYS A 301 -0.20 11.11 9.11
CA CYS A 301 -0.62 10.06 10.03
C CYS A 301 -0.70 10.55 11.49
N LEU A 302 -1.72 10.12 12.23
CA LEU A 302 -1.99 10.54 13.62
C LEU A 302 -2.17 12.07 13.75
N ASN A 303 -2.74 12.72 12.73
CA ASN A 303 -3.17 14.11 12.87
C ASN A 303 -4.32 14.23 13.88
N ALA A 304 -4.54 15.44 14.39
CA ALA A 304 -5.50 15.67 15.46
C ALA A 304 -6.95 15.27 15.11
N VAL A 305 -7.34 15.40 13.84
CA VAL A 305 -8.69 15.05 13.37
C VAL A 305 -8.89 13.54 13.44
N ASP A 306 -7.97 12.76 12.88
CA ASP A 306 -8.07 11.30 12.85
C ASP A 306 -7.96 10.69 14.25
N VAL A 307 -7.08 11.24 15.10
CA VAL A 307 -6.91 10.78 16.49
C VAL A 307 -8.16 11.09 17.33
N SER A 308 -8.79 12.25 17.12
CA SER A 308 -10.06 12.58 17.79
C SER A 308 -11.18 11.62 17.38
N ALA A 309 -11.23 11.25 16.10
CA ALA A 309 -12.20 10.28 15.60
C ALA A 309 -11.97 8.87 16.21
N ALA A 310 -10.70 8.48 16.42
CA ALA A 310 -10.37 7.24 17.13
C ALA A 310 -10.86 7.24 18.59
N ILE A 311 -10.72 8.36 19.32
CA ILE A 311 -11.24 8.52 20.69
C ILE A 311 -12.76 8.33 20.72
N GLU A 312 -13.48 8.91 19.76
CA GLU A 312 -14.92 8.75 19.64
C GLU A 312 -15.30 7.28 19.41
N TRP A 313 -14.65 6.62 18.46
CA TRP A 313 -14.88 5.22 18.15
C TRP A 313 -14.64 4.31 19.36
N LEU A 314 -13.52 4.51 20.07
CA LEU A 314 -13.15 3.75 21.26
C LEU A 314 -14.09 4.00 22.43
N SER A 315 -14.52 5.24 22.64
CA SER A 315 -15.47 5.58 23.71
C SER A 315 -16.80 4.88 23.51
N ARG A 316 -17.35 4.93 22.29
CA ARG A 316 -18.59 4.20 21.95
C ARG A 316 -18.44 2.69 22.14
N ALA A 317 -17.26 2.13 21.83
CA ALA A 317 -16.96 0.72 22.09
C ALA A 317 -17.02 0.40 23.58
N ILE A 318 -16.31 1.19 24.40
CA ILE A 318 -16.24 1.01 25.85
C ILE A 318 -17.63 1.11 26.48
N ASP A 319 -18.43 2.10 26.09
CA ASP A 319 -19.75 2.37 26.66
C ASP A 319 -20.78 1.26 26.35
N ARG A 320 -20.64 0.59 25.19
CA ARG A 320 -21.56 -0.47 24.74
C ARG A 320 -21.14 -1.88 25.13
N ALA A 321 -19.95 -2.08 25.68
CA ALA A 321 -19.42 -3.41 25.91
C ALA A 321 -20.28 -4.21 26.91
N ALA A 322 -20.82 -5.33 26.46
CA ALA A 322 -21.61 -6.23 27.29
C ALA A 322 -20.73 -6.85 28.41
N PRO A 323 -21.31 -7.23 29.56
CA PRO A 323 -20.55 -7.79 30.68
C PRO A 323 -19.74 -9.05 30.34
N THR A 324 -20.15 -9.80 29.31
CA THR A 324 -19.54 -11.04 28.84
C THR A 324 -18.45 -10.83 27.78
N GLN A 325 -18.23 -9.60 27.32
CA GLN A 325 -17.31 -9.26 26.22
C GLN A 325 -16.12 -8.39 26.69
N LYS A 326 -15.65 -8.57 27.94
CA LYS A 326 -14.71 -7.62 28.58
C LYS A 326 -13.23 -7.80 28.22
N ASP A 327 -12.84 -8.90 27.57
CA ASP A 327 -11.43 -9.24 27.36
C ASP A 327 -10.67 -8.15 26.59
N TRP A 328 -11.29 -7.53 25.59
CA TRP A 328 -10.67 -6.47 24.78
C TRP A 328 -10.78 -5.06 25.40
N LEU A 329 -11.54 -4.87 26.50
CA LEU A 329 -11.76 -3.54 27.09
C LEU A 329 -10.48 -2.93 27.65
N ALA A 330 -9.57 -3.73 28.19
CA ALA A 330 -8.27 -3.25 28.64
C ALA A 330 -7.52 -2.58 27.46
N MET A 331 -7.53 -3.25 26.30
CA MET A 331 -6.90 -2.75 25.08
C MET A 331 -7.60 -1.49 24.52
N ALA A 332 -8.93 -1.41 24.60
CA ALA A 332 -9.66 -0.21 24.19
C ALA A 332 -9.30 1.01 25.04
N HIS A 333 -9.22 0.84 26.37
CA HIS A 333 -8.76 1.89 27.27
C HIS A 333 -7.31 2.31 26.95
N LEU A 334 -6.39 1.35 26.75
CA LEU A 334 -5.01 1.65 26.36
C LEU A 334 -4.94 2.51 25.08
N TYR A 335 -5.61 2.11 24.00
CA TYR A 335 -5.53 2.86 22.74
C TYR A 335 -6.23 4.23 22.83
N ARG A 336 -7.26 4.37 23.68
CA ARG A 336 -7.90 5.67 23.92
C ARG A 336 -6.98 6.58 24.72
N GLY A 337 -6.31 6.03 25.73
CA GLY A 337 -5.28 6.73 26.49
C GLY A 337 -4.12 7.20 25.60
N ILE A 338 -3.61 6.33 24.73
CA ILE A 338 -2.59 6.69 23.73
C ILE A 338 -3.08 7.84 22.84
N SER A 339 -4.34 7.77 22.38
CA SER A 339 -4.93 8.82 21.56
C SER A 339 -5.02 10.16 22.31
N HIS A 340 -5.41 10.14 23.58
CA HIS A 340 -5.41 11.33 24.45
C HIS A 340 -3.99 11.89 24.64
N ASP A 341 -2.98 11.06 24.88
CA ASP A 341 -1.58 11.50 25.00
C ASP A 341 -1.07 12.15 23.71
N VAL A 342 -1.40 11.59 22.54
CA VAL A 342 -1.03 12.16 21.23
C VAL A 342 -1.62 13.56 21.04
N LEU A 343 -2.81 13.83 21.61
CA LEU A 343 -3.44 15.15 21.61
C LEU A 343 -2.98 16.06 22.78
N GLY A 344 -2.05 15.61 23.63
CA GLY A 344 -1.57 16.36 24.79
C GLY A 344 -2.55 16.36 25.98
N GLN A 345 -3.59 15.52 25.96
CA GLN A 345 -4.63 15.45 26.97
C GLN A 345 -4.23 14.48 28.11
N ARG A 346 -3.11 14.78 28.76
CA ARG A 346 -2.43 13.84 29.67
C ARG A 346 -3.30 13.32 30.81
N SER A 347 -4.13 14.17 31.42
CA SER A 347 -4.99 13.75 32.54
C SER A 347 -5.99 12.67 32.12
N LEU A 348 -6.57 12.78 30.91
CA LEU A 348 -7.49 11.78 30.38
C LEU A 348 -6.75 10.49 30.01
N ALA A 349 -5.54 10.63 29.46
CA ALA A 349 -4.70 9.49 29.12
C ALA A 349 -4.35 8.64 30.34
N VAL A 350 -3.96 9.28 31.45
CA VAL A 350 -3.63 8.60 32.72
C VAL A 350 -4.83 7.83 33.27
N ASP A 351 -6.03 8.43 33.31
CA ASP A 351 -7.26 7.72 33.74
C ASP A 351 -7.52 6.48 32.88
N ASP A 352 -7.36 6.59 31.56
CA ASP A 352 -7.51 5.44 30.67
C ASP A 352 -6.47 4.34 30.90
N TYR A 353 -5.20 4.69 31.14
CA TYR A 353 -4.17 3.69 31.44
C TYR A 353 -4.41 2.99 32.77
N GLU A 354 -4.86 3.70 33.80
CA GLU A 354 -5.23 3.11 35.08
C GLU A 354 -6.43 2.15 34.93
N ARG A 355 -7.45 2.54 34.15
CA ARG A 355 -8.58 1.66 33.80
C ARG A 355 -8.18 0.44 32.98
N ALA A 356 -7.17 0.57 32.13
CA ALA A 356 -6.60 -0.56 31.40
C ALA A 356 -5.94 -1.56 32.38
N LEU A 357 -5.19 -1.06 33.36
CA LEU A 357 -4.51 -1.88 34.38
C LEU A 357 -5.46 -2.51 35.40
N SER A 358 -6.62 -1.89 35.65
CA SER A 358 -7.63 -2.43 36.57
C SER A 358 -8.45 -3.58 35.96
N ARG A 359 -8.21 -3.93 34.69
CA ARG A 359 -8.90 -5.00 33.95
C ARG A 359 -7.98 -6.20 33.73
N PRO A 360 -8.54 -7.40 33.44
CA PRO A 360 -7.72 -8.55 33.06
C PRO A 360 -6.77 -8.18 31.92
N ASP A 361 -5.51 -8.59 32.04
CA ASP A 361 -4.53 -8.30 30.99
C ASP A 361 -4.90 -9.05 29.70
N PHE A 362 -4.79 -8.35 28.59
CA PHE A 362 -5.11 -8.85 27.26
C PHE A 362 -4.08 -8.34 26.27
N ALA A 363 -3.52 -9.20 25.42
CA ALA A 363 -2.57 -8.82 24.38
C ALA A 363 -1.39 -7.91 24.86
N ARG A 364 -0.89 -8.15 26.08
CA ARG A 364 0.17 -7.34 26.73
C ARG A 364 -0.20 -5.87 26.90
N THR A 365 -1.48 -5.60 27.15
CA THR A 365 -1.98 -4.25 27.40
C THR A 365 -1.32 -3.64 28.62
N HIS A 366 -1.15 -4.42 29.70
CA HIS A 366 -0.59 -3.92 30.97
C HIS A 366 0.84 -3.40 30.82
N GLU A 367 1.68 -4.11 30.08
CA GLU A 367 3.07 -3.70 29.80
C GLU A 367 3.10 -2.30 29.16
N ARG A 368 2.29 -2.09 28.12
CA ARG A 368 2.21 -0.82 27.40
C ARG A 368 1.58 0.29 28.21
N ALA A 369 0.52 -0.01 28.97
CA ALA A 369 -0.13 0.97 29.84
C ALA A 369 0.86 1.49 30.90
N ARG A 370 1.66 0.61 31.51
CA ARG A 370 2.72 1.02 32.47
C ARG A 370 3.78 1.90 31.80
N HIS A 371 4.22 1.54 30.58
CA HIS A 371 5.15 2.38 29.81
C HIS A 371 4.57 3.77 29.57
N CYS A 372 3.36 3.88 29.03
CA CYS A 372 2.72 5.16 28.73
C CYS A 372 2.35 5.98 30.00
N LEU A 373 2.15 5.33 31.15
CA LEU A 373 1.95 5.99 32.45
C LEU A 373 3.23 6.66 32.95
N LEU A 374 4.38 6.02 32.78
CA LEU A 374 5.67 6.58 33.18
C LEU A 374 6.15 7.65 32.18
N ASN A 375 5.96 7.39 30.88
CA ASN A 375 6.41 8.26 29.79
C ASN A 375 5.24 8.57 28.85
N PRO A 376 4.86 9.84 28.62
CA PRO A 376 3.77 10.17 27.70
C PRO A 376 3.97 9.58 26.30
N CYS A 377 2.95 8.89 25.80
CA CYS A 377 2.97 8.28 24.47
C CYS A 377 2.67 9.33 23.39
N THR A 378 3.67 10.17 23.11
CA THR A 378 3.60 11.21 22.06
C THR A 378 3.44 10.61 20.66
N ARG A 379 3.08 11.44 19.67
CA ARG A 379 3.01 11.01 18.26
C ARG A 379 4.28 10.30 17.78
N ALA A 380 5.45 10.82 18.13
CA ALA A 380 6.73 10.22 17.76
C ALA A 380 6.94 8.85 18.43
N GLU A 381 6.57 8.72 19.70
CA GLU A 381 6.65 7.47 20.44
C GLU A 381 5.71 6.42 19.87
N VAL A 382 4.45 6.78 19.57
CA VAL A 382 3.48 5.87 18.95
C VAL A 382 3.96 5.38 17.59
N VAL A 383 4.53 6.27 16.76
CA VAL A 383 5.16 5.84 15.50
C VAL A 383 6.29 4.84 15.76
N THR A 384 7.17 5.08 16.74
CA THR A 384 8.23 4.14 17.11
C THR A 384 7.67 2.80 17.58
N MET A 385 6.62 2.79 18.41
CA MET A 385 5.94 1.58 18.85
C MET A 385 5.36 0.79 17.68
N LEU A 386 4.69 1.46 16.73
CA LEU A 386 4.13 0.83 15.53
C LEU A 386 5.22 0.23 14.62
N LYS A 387 6.41 0.84 14.57
CA LYS A 387 7.59 0.29 13.87
C LYS A 387 8.20 -0.91 14.60
N GLY A 388 8.30 -0.82 15.92
CA GLY A 388 9.01 -1.75 16.80
C GLY A 388 8.19 -2.97 17.23
N MET A 389 6.96 -3.15 16.74
CA MET A 389 6.16 -4.37 16.90
C MET A 389 6.73 -5.53 16.05
N THR A 390 8.01 -5.82 16.25
CA THR A 390 8.75 -6.88 15.58
C THR A 390 8.65 -8.16 16.41
N ALA A 391 7.91 -9.15 15.88
CA ALA A 391 7.94 -10.58 16.18
C ALA A 391 7.29 -11.08 17.50
N PRO A 392 6.73 -12.30 17.48
CA PRO A 392 6.16 -12.94 18.67
C PRO A 392 7.28 -13.23 19.67
N GLN A 393 7.23 -12.61 20.85
CA GLN A 393 7.98 -13.17 21.98
C GLN A 393 7.27 -14.47 22.34
N ALA A 394 7.99 -15.58 22.14
CA ALA A 394 7.57 -16.93 22.42
C ALA A 394 6.79 -17.03 23.74
N ALA A 395 5.81 -17.94 23.75
CA ALA A 395 5.05 -18.38 24.91
C ALA A 395 5.84 -18.29 26.23
N ALA A 396 5.63 -17.20 26.97
CA ALA A 396 6.16 -17.01 28.31
C ALA A 396 5.00 -16.85 29.28
N SER A 397 4.15 -17.88 29.36
CA SER A 397 3.39 -18.20 30.58
C SER A 397 2.81 -19.62 30.50
N ALA A 398 3.69 -20.62 30.43
CA ALA A 398 3.39 -21.96 30.89
C ALA A 398 4.43 -22.34 31.95
N ALA A 399 4.39 -21.67 33.09
CA ALA A 399 4.93 -22.23 34.32
C ALA A 399 3.82 -23.08 34.94
N PRO A 400 4.01 -24.40 35.13
CA PRO A 400 3.02 -25.20 35.84
C PRO A 400 2.93 -24.71 37.28
N LEU A 401 1.70 -24.50 37.73
CA LEU A 401 1.36 -24.52 39.15
C LEU A 401 1.71 -25.92 39.70
N SER A 402 2.93 -26.12 40.19
CA SER A 402 3.20 -27.22 41.10
C SER A 402 2.76 -26.79 42.49
N ALA A 403 1.63 -27.35 42.89
CA ALA A 403 1.02 -27.24 44.19
C ALA A 403 2.03 -27.43 45.33
N GLY A 404 1.87 -26.59 46.36
CA GLY A 404 2.37 -26.94 47.67
C GLY A 404 1.70 -28.22 48.17
N GLN A 405 2.51 -29.14 48.67
CA GLN A 405 2.15 -29.98 49.80
C GLN A 405 3.26 -29.83 50.83
N GLY A 406 2.94 -29.13 51.91
CA GLY A 406 3.70 -29.18 53.14
C GLY A 406 3.16 -30.27 54.06
N ALA A 407 4.05 -30.80 54.89
CA ALA A 407 3.83 -31.45 56.19
C ALA A 407 3.03 -32.77 56.20
N ARG A 408 3.73 -33.89 56.38
CA ARG A 408 4.06 -34.48 57.70
C ARG A 408 5.08 -35.60 57.56
#